data_AF-A0A538KRB2-F1
#
_entry.id   AF-A0A538KRB2-F1
#
_cell.length_a   1.000
_cell.length_b   1.000
_cell.length_c   1.000
_cell.angle_alpha   90.00
_cell.angle_beta   90.00
_cell.angle_gamma   90.00
#
_symmetry.space_group_name_H-M   'P 1'
#
loop_
_entity.id
_entity.type
_entity.pdbx_description
1 polymer ?
#
loop_
_entity_poly.entity_id
_entity_poly.type
_entity_poly.pdbx_seq_one_letter_code
_entity_poly.pdbx_strand_id
1 'polypeptide(L)'
;MSDAADELYGLPLEEFVPARDALVRELRAAGRRDEGKAVAALRKPSVAAWAANQAVRSQPKAARELWAAGDGLLAAHQDVIARRAGGDALRAATARHRAALRELLAAASGLLDGRGRGLSATTLERVEATLYAVSLDAESREAAEEGRLEREERRVGAF
;
A
#
# COMPACT_ATOMS: atom_id res chain seq x y z
N MET A 1 -5.94 13.22 -13.81
CA MET A 1 -4.91 12.16 -13.74
C MET A 1 -5.18 11.12 -12.66
N SER A 2 -5.87 11.42 -11.55
CA SER A 2 -6.10 10.43 -10.47
C SER A 2 -6.95 9.23 -10.91
N ASP A 3 -8.07 9.47 -11.60
CA ASP A 3 -9.04 8.41 -11.92
C ASP A 3 -8.44 7.23 -12.72
N ALA A 4 -7.66 7.54 -13.76
CA ALA A 4 -7.11 6.53 -14.66
C ALA A 4 -6.02 5.65 -14.00
N ALA A 5 -5.21 6.24 -13.12
CA ALA A 5 -4.25 5.46 -12.33
C ALA A 5 -4.98 4.62 -11.27
N ASP A 6 -6.01 5.18 -10.65
CA ASP A 6 -6.80 4.50 -9.62
C ASP A 6 -7.53 3.28 -10.17
N GLU A 7 -8.09 3.37 -11.37
CA GLU A 7 -8.65 2.22 -12.09
C GLU A 7 -7.58 1.15 -12.35
N LEU A 8 -6.44 1.52 -12.93
CA LEU A 8 -5.39 0.57 -13.31
C LEU A 8 -4.80 -0.19 -12.12
N TYR A 9 -4.49 0.50 -11.01
CA TYR A 9 -3.96 -0.15 -9.80
C TYR A 9 -5.03 -0.94 -9.02
N GLY A 10 -6.31 -0.73 -9.34
CA GLY A 10 -7.44 -1.51 -8.82
C GLY A 10 -7.65 -2.86 -9.53
N LEU A 11 -7.06 -3.08 -10.71
CA LEU A 11 -7.25 -4.31 -11.49
C LEU A 11 -6.48 -5.52 -10.92
N PRO A 12 -6.88 -6.75 -11.32
CA PRO A 12 -6.00 -7.92 -11.23
C PRO A 12 -4.63 -7.64 -11.85
N LEU A 13 -3.57 -8.17 -11.24
CA LEU A 13 -2.19 -7.85 -11.62
C LEU A 13 -1.86 -8.22 -13.07
N GLU A 14 -2.47 -9.29 -13.57
CA GLU A 14 -2.38 -9.76 -14.95
C GLU A 14 -3.06 -8.81 -15.96
N GLU A 15 -4.07 -8.07 -15.53
CA GLU A 15 -4.85 -7.16 -16.38
C GLU A 15 -4.22 -5.76 -16.49
N PHE A 16 -3.33 -5.40 -15.56
CA PHE A 16 -2.71 -4.07 -15.51
C PHE A 16 -2.10 -3.63 -16.84
N VAL A 17 -1.26 -4.47 -17.45
CA VAL A 17 -0.54 -4.10 -18.69
C VAL A 17 -1.47 -4.02 -19.89
N PRO A 18 -2.33 -5.04 -20.16
CA PRO A 18 -3.35 -4.93 -21.21
C PRO A 18 -4.24 -3.69 -21.08
N ALA A 19 -4.76 -3.41 -19.87
CA ALA A 19 -5.64 -2.27 -19.63
C ALA A 19 -4.92 -0.93 -19.81
N ARG A 20 -3.68 -0.81 -19.29
CA ARG A 20 -2.86 0.40 -19.47
C ARG A 20 -2.63 0.67 -20.95
N ASP A 21 -2.25 -0.34 -21.72
CA ASP A 21 -1.93 -0.17 -23.13
C ASP A 21 -3.19 0.17 -23.97
N ALA A 22 -4.35 -0.39 -23.60
CA ALA A 22 -5.65 -0.02 -24.20
C ALA A 22 -5.99 1.46 -23.92
N LEU A 23 -5.93 1.88 -22.66
CA LEU A 23 -6.20 3.24 -22.24
C LEU A 23 -5.25 4.27 -22.91
N VAL A 24 -3.97 3.92 -23.06
CA VAL A 24 -3.00 4.77 -23.79
C VAL A 24 -3.43 4.96 -25.25
N ARG A 25 -3.93 3.90 -25.92
CA ARG A 25 -4.40 3.99 -27.30
C ARG A 25 -5.65 4.86 -27.40
N GLU A 26 -6.59 4.70 -26.48
CA GLU A 26 -7.82 5.50 -26.42
C GLU A 26 -7.53 6.99 -26.20
N LEU A 27 -6.68 7.32 -25.24
CA LEU A 27 -6.26 8.71 -24.97
C LEU A 27 -5.58 9.35 -26.18
N ARG A 28 -4.73 8.59 -26.88
CA ARG A 28 -4.08 9.06 -28.13
C ARG A 28 -5.09 9.28 -29.25
N ALA A 29 -6.07 8.39 -29.42
CA ALA A 29 -7.13 8.53 -30.41
C ALA A 29 -8.03 9.74 -30.11
N ALA A 30 -8.25 10.05 -28.84
CA ALA A 30 -8.98 11.23 -28.38
C ALA A 30 -8.16 12.55 -28.42
N GLY A 31 -6.93 12.53 -28.96
CA GLY A 31 -6.06 13.71 -29.01
C GLY A 31 -5.39 14.09 -27.68
N ARG A 32 -5.65 13.37 -26.59
CA ARG A 32 -5.12 13.59 -25.24
C ARG A 32 -3.73 12.96 -25.07
N ARG A 33 -2.78 13.38 -25.92
CA ARG A 33 -1.47 12.73 -26.04
C ARG A 33 -0.64 12.77 -24.77
N ASP A 34 -0.66 13.87 -24.02
CA ASP A 34 0.16 13.99 -22.80
C ASP A 34 -0.39 13.14 -21.65
N GLU A 35 -1.70 13.01 -21.54
CA GLU A 35 -2.33 12.05 -20.62
C GLU A 35 -2.00 10.61 -21.00
N GLY A 36 -2.03 10.29 -22.30
CA GLY A 36 -1.57 8.99 -22.80
C GLY A 36 -0.09 8.72 -22.50
N LYS A 37 0.79 9.74 -22.48
CA LYS A 37 2.19 9.58 -22.04
C LYS A 37 2.27 9.32 -20.54
N ALA A 38 1.49 10.04 -19.73
CA ALA A 38 1.46 9.85 -18.28
C ALA A 38 1.00 8.43 -17.91
N VAL A 39 -0.07 7.94 -18.54
CA VAL A 39 -0.55 6.55 -18.34
C VAL A 39 0.49 5.52 -18.81
N ALA A 40 1.14 5.75 -19.95
CA ALA A 40 2.19 4.86 -20.44
C ALA A 40 3.42 4.77 -19.52
N ALA A 41 3.68 5.82 -18.73
CA ALA A 41 4.77 5.86 -17.76
C ALA A 41 4.47 5.08 -16.47
N LEU A 42 3.20 4.73 -16.21
CA LEU A 42 2.82 3.95 -15.02
C LEU A 42 3.47 2.56 -15.06
N ARG A 43 4.13 2.22 -13.96
CA ARG A 43 4.80 0.93 -13.82
C ARG A 43 3.86 -0.12 -13.27
N LYS A 44 3.97 -1.33 -13.81
CA LYS A 44 3.29 -2.49 -13.25
C LYS A 44 3.79 -2.71 -11.80
N PRO A 45 2.88 -2.80 -10.82
CA PRO A 45 3.29 -3.04 -9.45
C PRO A 45 3.94 -4.41 -9.27
N SER A 46 4.83 -4.55 -8.29
CA SER A 46 5.26 -5.88 -7.82
C SER A 46 4.06 -6.64 -7.22
N VAL A 47 4.15 -7.97 -7.11
CA VAL A 47 3.05 -8.78 -6.55
C VAL A 47 2.69 -8.34 -5.12
N ALA A 48 3.69 -8.03 -4.29
CA ALA A 48 3.46 -7.57 -2.92
C ALA A 48 2.90 -6.14 -2.88
N ALA A 49 3.39 -5.24 -3.74
CA ALA A 49 2.85 -3.89 -3.85
C ALA A 49 1.38 -3.90 -4.32
N TRP A 50 1.06 -4.74 -5.31
CA TRP A 50 -0.31 -4.96 -5.77
C TRP A 50 -1.20 -5.48 -4.65
N ALA A 51 -0.77 -6.51 -3.91
CA ALA A 51 -1.58 -7.05 -2.82
C ALA A 51 -1.81 -6.03 -1.69
N ALA A 52 -0.81 -5.19 -1.38
CA ALA A 52 -0.98 -4.07 -0.45
C ALA A 52 -1.99 -3.04 -0.98
N ASN A 53 -1.89 -2.64 -2.26
CA ASN A 53 -2.84 -1.72 -2.89
C ASN A 53 -4.28 -2.27 -2.82
N GLN A 54 -4.47 -3.55 -3.13
CA GLN A 54 -5.77 -4.21 -3.07
C GLN A 54 -6.33 -4.28 -1.64
N ALA A 55 -5.49 -4.56 -0.64
CA ALA A 55 -5.89 -4.55 0.76
C ALA A 55 -6.34 -3.15 1.22
N VAL A 56 -5.59 -2.10 0.85
CA VAL A 56 -5.96 -0.70 1.17
C VAL A 56 -7.27 -0.31 0.49
N ARG A 57 -7.43 -0.62 -0.80
CA ARG A 57 -8.62 -0.30 -1.59
C ARG A 57 -9.87 -1.03 -1.10
N SER A 58 -9.73 -2.30 -0.69
CA SER A 58 -10.86 -3.11 -0.19
C SER A 58 -11.21 -2.80 1.26
N GLN A 59 -10.25 -2.38 2.09
CA GLN A 59 -10.45 -2.08 3.50
C GLN A 59 -10.02 -0.65 3.87
N PRO A 60 -10.66 0.41 3.32
CA PRO A 60 -10.24 1.79 3.53
C PRO A 60 -10.33 2.25 4.99
N LYS A 61 -11.21 1.62 5.80
CA LYS A 61 -11.29 1.89 7.24
C LYS A 61 -10.07 1.31 7.98
N ALA A 62 -9.70 0.07 7.69
CA ALA A 62 -8.53 -0.57 8.28
C ALA A 62 -7.23 0.12 7.86
N ALA A 63 -7.13 0.56 6.60
CA ALA A 63 -6.03 1.37 6.08
C ALA A 63 -5.85 2.65 6.92
N ARG A 64 -6.92 3.44 7.10
CA ARG A 64 -6.86 4.65 7.94
C ARG A 64 -6.46 4.36 9.39
N GLU A 65 -6.90 3.24 9.94
CA GLU A 65 -6.51 2.83 11.29
C GLU A 65 -5.01 2.49 11.35
N LEU A 66 -4.44 1.82 10.35
CA LEU A 66 -3.00 1.57 10.28
C LEU A 66 -2.19 2.87 10.19
N TRP A 67 -2.64 3.84 9.40
CA TRP A 67 -1.99 5.15 9.28
C TRP A 67 -2.00 5.90 10.62
N ALA A 68 -3.18 5.98 11.26
CA ALA A 68 -3.32 6.61 12.57
C ALA A 68 -2.50 5.91 13.66
N ALA A 69 -2.46 4.57 13.64
CA ALA A 69 -1.64 3.79 14.56
C ALA A 69 -0.14 3.99 14.32
N GLY A 70 0.28 4.16 13.06
CA GLY A 70 1.65 4.51 12.69
C GLY A 70 2.07 5.87 13.22
N ASP A 71 1.24 6.89 13.04
CA ASP A 71 1.47 8.23 13.59
C ASP A 71 1.55 8.21 15.11
N GLY A 72 0.62 7.49 15.76
CA GLY A 72 0.62 7.31 17.21
C GLY A 72 1.87 6.58 17.74
N LEU A 73 2.39 5.60 16.99
CA LEU A 73 3.63 4.90 17.34
C LEU A 73 4.85 5.82 17.24
N LEU A 74 4.97 6.59 16.16
CA LEU A 74 6.05 7.57 16.00
C LEU A 74 6.01 8.64 17.10
N ALA A 75 4.82 9.16 17.43
CA ALA A 75 4.64 10.12 18.51
C ALA A 75 5.01 9.53 19.89
N ALA A 76 4.53 8.32 20.20
CA ALA A 76 4.86 7.65 21.47
C ALA A 76 6.37 7.40 21.60
N HIS A 77 7.05 7.07 20.50
CA HIS A 77 8.50 6.91 20.49
C HIS A 77 9.23 8.24 20.79
N GLN A 78 8.81 9.33 20.16
CA GLN A 78 9.34 10.68 20.41
C GLN A 78 9.12 11.10 21.88
N ASP A 79 7.95 10.83 22.45
CA ASP A 79 7.65 11.16 23.85
C ASP A 79 8.50 10.37 24.85
N VAL A 80 8.80 9.10 24.55
CA VAL A 80 9.73 8.30 25.38
C VAL A 80 11.15 8.86 25.32
N ILE A 81 11.65 9.20 24.13
CA ILE A 81 12.98 9.83 23.96
C ILE A 81 13.04 11.17 24.71
N ALA A 82 11.99 11.98 24.59
CA ALA A 82 11.87 13.26 25.27
C ALA A 82 11.56 13.14 26.77
N ARG A 83 11.45 11.91 27.32
CA ARG A 83 11.08 11.60 28.71
C ARG A 83 9.75 12.22 29.14
N ARG A 84 8.83 12.42 28.19
CA ARG A 84 7.45 12.91 28.40
C ARG A 84 6.46 11.79 28.70
N ALA A 85 6.79 10.57 28.27
CA ALA A 85 6.00 9.37 28.53
C ALA A 85 6.88 8.19 28.95
N GLY A 86 6.25 7.22 29.63
CA GLY A 86 6.88 5.95 30.00
C GLY A 86 6.70 4.85 28.95
N GLY A 87 7.35 3.70 29.20
CA GLY A 87 7.30 2.55 28.29
C GLY A 87 5.91 1.94 28.07
N ASP A 88 4.95 2.18 28.97
CA ASP A 88 3.56 1.71 28.79
C ASP A 88 2.86 2.34 27.58
N ALA A 89 3.07 3.64 27.34
CA ALA A 89 2.50 4.33 26.19
C ALA A 89 3.05 3.76 24.88
N LEU A 90 4.36 3.50 24.82
CA LEU A 90 5.01 2.87 23.67
C LEU A 90 4.54 1.43 23.44
N ARG A 91 4.35 0.65 24.51
CA ARG A 91 3.78 -0.70 24.42
C ARG A 91 2.36 -0.68 23.86
N ALA A 92 1.52 0.23 24.33
CA ALA A 92 0.14 0.38 23.84
C ALA A 92 0.11 0.79 22.36
N ALA A 93 0.93 1.76 21.95
CA ALA A 93 1.01 2.20 20.56
C ALA A 93 1.52 1.07 19.64
N THR A 94 2.55 0.34 20.07
CA THR A 94 3.06 -0.85 19.36
C THR A 94 1.98 -1.92 19.19
N ALA A 95 1.19 -2.18 20.24
CA ALA A 95 0.13 -3.18 20.19
C ALA A 95 -1.00 -2.77 19.22
N ARG A 96 -1.39 -1.49 19.23
CA ARG A 96 -2.38 -0.93 18.29
C ARG A 96 -1.91 -1.04 16.85
N HIS A 97 -0.67 -0.63 16.57
CA HIS A 97 -0.06 -0.73 15.24
C HIS A 97 -0.05 -2.17 14.72
N ARG A 98 0.41 -3.12 15.54
CA ARG A 98 0.41 -4.56 15.19
C ARG A 98 -0.99 -5.12 14.97
N ALA A 99 -2.02 -4.61 15.64
CA ALA A 99 -3.39 -5.05 15.42
C ALA A 99 -3.91 -4.56 14.06
N ALA A 100 -3.71 -3.27 13.76
CA ALA A 100 -4.12 -2.68 12.48
C ALA A 100 -3.39 -3.30 11.28
N LEU A 101 -2.08 -3.58 11.42
CA LEU A 101 -1.29 -4.24 10.39
C LEU A 101 -1.82 -5.65 10.07
N ARG A 102 -2.15 -6.43 11.11
CA ARG A 102 -2.71 -7.78 10.96
C ARG A 102 -4.07 -7.77 10.25
N GLU A 103 -4.90 -6.76 10.50
CA GLU A 103 -6.21 -6.63 9.85
C GLU A 103 -6.07 -6.44 8.34
N LEU A 104 -5.18 -5.55 7.89
CA LEU A 104 -4.91 -5.36 6.45
C LEU A 104 -4.22 -6.57 5.82
N LEU A 105 -3.30 -7.21 6.55
CA LEU A 105 -2.64 -8.42 6.05
C LEU A 105 -3.64 -9.57 5.85
N ALA A 106 -4.67 -9.67 6.70
CA ALA A 106 -5.75 -10.63 6.52
C ALA A 106 -6.59 -10.36 5.26
N ALA A 107 -6.78 -9.09 4.89
CA ALA A 107 -7.42 -8.74 3.61
C ALA A 107 -6.54 -9.16 2.42
N ALA A 108 -5.23 -8.92 2.50
CA ALA A 108 -4.28 -9.34 1.45
C ALA A 108 -4.21 -10.88 1.30
N SER A 109 -4.28 -11.63 2.40
CA SER A 109 -4.23 -13.10 2.34
C SER A 109 -5.49 -13.73 1.75
N GLY A 110 -6.61 -13.01 1.74
CA GLY A 110 -7.84 -13.40 1.07
C GLY A 110 -7.82 -13.21 -0.46
N LEU A 111 -6.78 -12.56 -1.02
CA LEU A 111 -6.67 -12.34 -2.46
C LEU A 111 -6.34 -13.63 -3.20
N LEU A 112 -7.02 -13.85 -4.32
CA LEU A 112 -6.80 -14.97 -5.23
C LEU A 112 -6.33 -14.45 -6.60
N ASP A 113 -5.42 -15.19 -7.23
CA ASP A 113 -5.05 -14.95 -8.64
C ASP A 113 -6.19 -15.37 -9.59
N GLY A 114 -6.09 -15.04 -10.89
CA GLY A 114 -7.08 -15.44 -11.91
C GLY A 114 -7.26 -16.96 -12.10
N ARG A 115 -6.52 -17.80 -11.38
CA ARG A 115 -6.70 -19.26 -11.32
C ARG A 115 -7.19 -19.73 -9.94
N GLY A 116 -7.66 -18.82 -9.09
CA GLY A 116 -8.20 -19.11 -7.77
C GLY A 116 -7.16 -19.49 -6.71
N ARG A 117 -5.87 -19.22 -6.94
CA ARG A 117 -4.81 -19.51 -5.95
C ARG A 117 -4.48 -18.29 -5.11
N GLY A 118 -4.32 -18.51 -3.80
CA GLY A 118 -3.89 -17.47 -2.87
C GLY A 118 -2.41 -17.08 -3.02
N LEU A 119 -2.04 -16.02 -2.30
CA LEU A 119 -0.65 -15.56 -2.21
C LEU A 119 0.24 -16.57 -1.46
N SER A 120 1.51 -16.66 -1.88
CA SER A 120 2.50 -17.47 -1.15
C SER A 120 2.86 -16.83 0.20
N ALA A 121 3.35 -17.64 1.15
CA ALA A 121 3.82 -17.15 2.45
C ALA A 121 4.90 -16.06 2.31
N THR A 122 5.88 -16.27 1.43
CA THR A 122 6.93 -15.28 1.14
C THR A 122 6.36 -13.99 0.54
N THR A 123 5.28 -14.07 -0.24
CA THR A 123 4.60 -12.86 -0.74
C THR A 123 3.92 -12.12 0.41
N LEU A 124 3.23 -12.84 1.31
CA LEU A 124 2.57 -12.24 2.47
C LEU A 124 3.56 -11.55 3.42
N GLU A 125 4.74 -12.15 3.66
CA GLU A 125 5.81 -11.51 4.43
C GLU A 125 6.26 -10.19 3.79
N ARG A 126 6.37 -10.14 2.46
CA ARG A 126 6.72 -8.91 1.72
C ARG A 126 5.60 -7.87 1.77
N VAL A 127 4.34 -8.30 1.75
CA VAL A 127 3.17 -7.41 1.94
C VAL A 127 3.18 -6.82 3.34
N GLU A 128 3.38 -7.64 4.37
CA GLU A 128 3.46 -7.18 5.76
C GLU A 128 4.60 -6.17 5.94
N ALA A 129 5.80 -6.47 5.42
CA ALA A 129 6.94 -5.57 5.47
C ALA A 129 6.66 -4.24 4.75
N THR A 130 5.97 -4.28 3.60
CA THR A 130 5.60 -3.09 2.84
C THR A 130 4.59 -2.24 3.61
N LEU A 131 3.50 -2.83 4.12
CA LEU A 131 2.49 -2.14 4.92
C LEU A 131 3.08 -1.54 6.21
N TYR A 132 3.97 -2.28 6.87
CA TYR A 132 4.72 -1.79 8.01
C TYR A 132 5.57 -0.57 7.63
N ALA A 133 6.36 -0.64 6.55
CA ALA A 133 7.23 0.44 6.12
C ALA A 133 6.46 1.72 5.81
N VAL A 134 5.43 1.64 4.97
CA VAL A 134 4.63 2.82 4.56
C VAL A 134 3.77 3.38 5.70
N SER A 135 3.43 2.57 6.71
CA SER A 135 2.72 3.07 7.89
C SER A 135 3.60 3.94 8.80
N LEU A 136 4.93 3.84 8.70
CA LEU A 136 5.88 4.58 9.55
C LEU A 136 6.72 5.59 8.77
N ASP A 137 6.37 5.85 7.51
CA ASP A 137 7.07 6.79 6.64
C ASP A 137 6.07 7.59 5.81
N ALA A 138 5.96 8.89 6.09
CA ALA A 138 4.94 9.75 5.49
C ALA A 138 5.13 9.91 3.97
N GLU A 139 6.38 9.93 3.49
CA GLU A 139 6.68 10.04 2.05
C GLU A 139 6.21 8.80 1.30
N SER A 140 6.54 7.61 1.79
CA SER A 140 6.09 6.35 1.18
C SER A 140 4.58 6.09 1.39
N ARG A 141 3.95 6.75 2.39
CA ARG A 141 2.52 6.58 2.70
C ARG A 141 1.61 7.17 1.63
N GLU A 142 1.98 8.28 0.98
CA GLU A 142 1.13 8.96 -0.01
C GLU A 142 0.68 8.00 -1.12
N ALA A 143 1.62 7.28 -1.73
CA ALA A 143 1.31 6.28 -2.75
C ALA A 143 0.51 5.09 -2.19
N ALA A 144 0.70 4.73 -0.92
CA ALA A 144 -0.04 3.65 -0.27
C ALA A 144 -1.50 4.02 0.02
N GLU A 145 -1.76 5.25 0.48
CA GLU A 145 -3.09 5.80 0.74
C GLU A 145 -3.95 5.81 -0.52
N GLU A 146 -3.32 6.11 -1.64
CA GLU A 146 -3.95 6.09 -2.96
C GLU A 146 -4.02 4.68 -3.55
N GLY A 147 -3.39 3.68 -2.91
CA GLY A 147 -3.31 2.31 -3.42
C GLY A 147 -2.60 2.24 -4.76
N ARG A 148 -1.46 2.93 -4.89
CA ARG A 148 -0.63 3.07 -6.11
C ARG A 148 0.84 2.72 -5.89
N LEU A 149 1.14 1.85 -4.92
CA LEU A 149 2.50 1.34 -4.72
C LEU A 149 2.98 0.58 -5.97
N GLU A 150 4.17 0.93 -6.46
CA GLU A 150 4.79 0.26 -7.62
C GLU A 150 5.70 -0.90 -7.22
N ARG A 151 6.31 -0.82 -6.04
CA ARG A 151 7.32 -1.77 -5.54
C ARG A 151 7.12 -1.97 -4.05
N GLU A 152 7.80 -2.98 -3.53
CA GLU A 152 7.88 -3.14 -2.08
C GLU A 152 8.68 -2.01 -1.47
N GLU A 153 8.20 -1.57 -0.32
CA GLU A 153 8.93 -0.64 0.52
C GLU A 153 9.53 -1.41 1.68
N ARG A 154 10.79 -1.09 1.98
CA ARG A 154 11.49 -1.68 3.12
C ARG A 154 12.05 -0.55 3.95
N ARG A 155 11.59 -0.46 5.18
CA ARG A 155 12.26 0.37 6.18
C ARG A 155 13.53 -0.34 6.64
N VAL A 156 14.68 0.27 6.39
CA VAL A 156 15.96 -0.17 6.98
C VAL A 156 16.07 0.48 8.35
N GLY A 157 15.94 -0.33 9.41
CA GLY A 157 15.95 0.13 10.79
C GLY A 157 14.63 -0.19 11.50
N ALA A 158 14.61 -1.30 12.24
CA ALA A 158 13.66 -1.48 13.33
C ALA A 158 14.19 -0.70 14.53
N PHE A 159 13.33 0.07 15.19
CA PHE A 159 13.61 0.61 16.51
C PHE A 159 13.82 -0.53 17.52
#